data_AF-A0A349JRJ3-F1
#
_entry.id   AF-A0A349JRJ3-F1
#
_cell.length_a   1.000
_cell.length_b   1.000
_cell.length_c   1.000
_cell.angle_alpha   90.00
_cell.angle_beta   90.00
_cell.angle_gamma   90.00
#
_symmetry.space_group_name_H-M   'P 1'
#
loop_
_entity.id
_entity.type
_entity.pdbx_description
1 polymer ?
#
loop_
_entity_poly.entity_id
_entity_poly.type
_entity_poly.pdbx_seq_one_letter_code
_entity_poly.pdbx_strand_id
1 'polypeptide(L)'
;REHHMHDEFVGPRFFVHNAALEMHPLDTEDRREDLRTSQGIGLCNITKCCTKVCPEGITITDNAIIPLKERIVDQAYDPVRKLIQLVTGR
;
A
#
# COMPACT_ATOMS: atom_id res chain seq x y z
N ARG A 1 18.10 3.47 4.13
CA ARG A 1 17.44 2.69 3.06
C ARG A 1 18.55 2.15 2.18
N GLU A 2 18.73 0.83 2.08
CA GLU A 2 19.81 0.27 1.23
C GLU A 2 19.50 0.28 -0.28
N HIS A 3 18.24 0.43 -0.71
CA HIS A 3 17.87 0.12 -2.10
C HIS A 3 18.18 1.19 -3.17
N HIS A 4 18.79 2.34 -2.86
CA HIS A 4 19.13 3.44 -3.80
C HIS A 4 18.02 3.99 -4.74
N MET A 5 16.85 3.36 -4.82
CA MET A 5 15.67 3.76 -5.59
C MET A 5 14.89 4.83 -4.82
N HIS A 6 15.51 5.99 -4.63
CA HIS A 6 14.92 7.09 -3.89
C HIS A 6 13.80 7.78 -4.66
N ASP A 7 13.95 7.87 -5.99
CA ASP A 7 13.00 8.55 -6.87
C ASP A 7 11.68 7.77 -7.02
N GLU A 8 11.73 6.45 -6.90
CA GLU A 8 10.56 5.57 -7.03
C GLU A 8 9.78 5.41 -5.72
N PHE A 9 10.35 5.81 -4.57
CA PHE A 9 9.71 5.67 -3.27
C PHE A 9 9.20 7.00 -2.72
N VAL A 10 7.89 7.20 -2.83
CA VAL A 10 7.23 8.45 -2.44
C VAL A 10 7.35 8.80 -0.94
N GLY A 11 7.46 7.79 -0.07
CA GLY A 11 7.67 7.99 1.37
C GLY A 11 6.49 7.67 2.28
N PRO A 12 6.75 7.44 3.58
CA PRO A 12 5.72 7.05 4.56
C PRO A 12 4.64 8.13 4.76
N ARG A 13 4.99 9.42 4.70
CA ARG A 13 4.04 10.52 4.83
C ARG A 13 2.97 10.48 3.73
N PHE A 14 3.38 10.26 2.48
CA PHE A 14 2.46 10.15 1.35
C PHE A 14 1.58 8.90 1.44
N PHE A 15 2.11 7.79 1.96
CA PHE A 15 1.28 6.61 2.23
C PHE A 15 0.22 6.85 3.30
N VAL A 16 0.49 7.66 4.33
CA VAL A 16 -0.56 8.05 5.29
C VAL A 16 -1.68 8.84 4.59
N HIS A 17 -1.31 9.74 3.67
CA HIS A 17 -2.31 10.50 2.90
C HIS A 17 -3.14 9.58 2.00
N ASN A 18 -2.51 8.69 1.23
CA ASN A 18 -3.22 7.72 0.39
C ASN A 18 -4.09 6.77 1.22
N ALA A 19 -3.62 6.31 2.38
CA ALA A 19 -4.37 5.50 3.32
C ALA A 19 -5.67 6.20 3.75
N ALA A 20 -5.60 7.50 4.03
CA ALA A 20 -6.78 8.28 4.38
C ALA A 20 -7.80 8.37 3.24
N LEU A 21 -7.36 8.38 1.97
CA LEU A 21 -8.25 8.40 0.80
C LEU A 21 -8.81 7.00 0.50
N GLU A 22 -7.95 5.99 0.37
CA GLU A 22 -8.29 4.60 0.02
C GLU A 22 -9.23 3.90 1.01
N MET A 23 -9.22 4.34 2.27
CA MET A 23 -10.09 3.81 3.33
C MET A 23 -11.25 4.73 3.65
N HIS A 24 -11.41 5.85 2.92
CA HIS A 24 -12.51 6.77 3.14
C HIS A 24 -13.82 6.20 2.55
N PRO A 25 -14.93 6.16 3.31
CA PRO A 25 -16.18 5.51 2.86
C PRO A 25 -16.86 6.20 1.67
N LEU A 26 -16.55 7.47 1.43
CA LEU A 26 -17.08 8.24 0.29
C LEU A 26 -16.13 8.27 -0.92
N ASP A 27 -14.91 7.74 -0.77
CA ASP A 27 -13.98 7.68 -1.89
C ASP A 27 -14.36 6.49 -2.79
N THR A 28 -14.43 6.75 -4.09
CA THR A 28 -14.87 5.79 -5.11
C THR A 28 -13.78 5.45 -6.11
N GLU A 29 -12.64 6.14 -6.02
CA GLU A 29 -11.48 5.97 -6.89
C GLU A 29 -10.59 4.85 -6.38
N ASP A 30 -9.92 4.13 -7.30
CA ASP A 30 -9.05 3.01 -6.97
C ASP A 30 -7.60 3.32 -7.36
N ARG A 31 -6.76 3.62 -6.37
CA ARG A 31 -5.35 3.99 -6.59
C ARG A 31 -4.39 2.84 -6.34
N ARG A 32 -4.88 1.62 -6.17
CA ARG A 32 -4.04 0.46 -5.82
C ARG A 32 -2.95 0.17 -6.86
N GLU A 33 -3.26 0.32 -8.14
CA GLU A 33 -2.26 0.15 -9.21
C GLU A 33 -1.17 1.21 -9.13
N ASP A 34 -1.56 2.48 -9.04
CA ASP A 34 -0.63 3.61 -8.92
C ASP A 34 0.26 3.49 -7.65
N LEU A 35 -0.33 3.07 -6.53
CA LEU A 35 0.40 2.80 -5.30
C LEU A 35 1.50 1.75 -5.49
N ARG A 36 1.23 0.72 -6.30
CA ARG A 36 2.17 -0.36 -6.60
C ARG A 36 3.26 0.05 -7.58
N THR A 37 2.90 0.71 -8.67
CA THR A 37 3.81 0.94 -9.82
C THR A 37 4.51 2.29 -9.74
N SER A 38 3.79 3.35 -9.39
CA SER A 38 4.29 4.73 -9.43
C SER A 38 4.82 5.21 -8.09
N GLN A 39 4.18 4.78 -6.98
CA GLN A 39 4.50 5.29 -5.64
C GLN A 39 5.46 4.38 -4.85
N GLY A 40 5.78 3.21 -5.38
CA GLY A 40 6.81 2.33 -4.84
C GLY A 40 6.50 1.71 -3.48
N ILE A 41 5.23 1.51 -3.12
CA ILE A 41 4.87 0.90 -1.82
C ILE A 41 5.49 -0.51 -1.62
N GLY A 42 5.81 -1.20 -2.72
CA GLY A 42 6.53 -2.46 -2.72
C GLY A 42 7.93 -2.39 -2.08
N LEU A 43 8.59 -1.22 -2.14
CA LEU A 43 9.94 -1.02 -1.61
C LEU A 43 9.96 -0.84 -0.08
N CYS A 44 8.79 -0.68 0.57
CA CYS A 44 8.73 -0.63 2.03
C CYS A 44 8.82 -2.03 2.64
N ASN A 45 9.86 -2.26 3.45
CA ASN A 45 10.12 -3.52 4.16
C ASN A 45 9.48 -3.64 5.55
N ILE A 46 8.57 -2.72 5.92
CA ILE A 46 7.78 -2.81 7.18
C ILE A 46 8.67 -2.88 8.45
N THR A 47 9.89 -2.33 8.41
CA THR A 47 10.83 -2.34 9.56
C THR A 47 10.45 -1.34 10.67
N LYS A 48 9.29 -0.69 10.57
CA LYS A 48 8.80 0.36 11.47
C LYS A 48 9.74 1.57 11.63
N CYS A 49 10.65 1.79 10.68
CA CYS A 49 11.59 2.92 10.70
C CYS A 49 10.88 4.28 10.67
N CYS A 50 9.73 4.38 10.00
CA CYS A 50 8.92 5.60 9.96
C CYS A 50 8.15 5.85 11.26
N THR A 51 7.65 4.78 11.91
CA THR A 51 6.95 4.88 13.19
C THR A 51 7.91 5.32 14.30
N LYS A 52 9.12 4.74 14.37
CA LYS A 52 10.12 5.01 15.42
C LYS A 52 10.54 6.49 15.49
N VAL A 53 10.52 7.19 14.35
CA VAL A 53 10.99 8.57 14.24
C VAL A 53 9.86 9.60 14.14
N CYS A 54 8.60 9.15 14.18
CA CYS A 54 7.46 10.06 14.05
C CYS A 54 7.30 10.89 15.33
N PRO A 55 7.39 12.24 15.25
CA PRO A 55 7.28 13.10 16.43
C PRO A 55 5.88 13.06 17.07
N GLU A 56 4.85 12.79 16.25
CA GLU A 56 3.44 12.72 16.67
C GLU A 56 3.05 11.33 17.23
N GLY A 57 3.99 10.38 17.30
CA GLY A 57 3.71 9.03 17.81
C GLY A 57 2.75 8.19 16.93
N ILE A 58 2.53 8.60 15.67
CA ILE A 58 1.61 7.91 14.76
C ILE A 58 2.20 6.54 14.39
N THR A 59 1.39 5.49 14.54
CA THR A 59 1.74 4.11 14.14
C THR A 59 1.59 3.93 12.62
N ILE A 60 2.34 4.71 11.84
CA ILE A 60 2.26 4.81 10.37
C ILE A 60 2.32 3.44 9.70
N THR A 61 3.22 2.57 10.17
CA THR A 61 3.39 1.24 9.58
C THR A 61 2.13 0.40 9.73
N ASP A 62 1.55 0.39 10.92
CA ASP A 62 0.41 -0.46 11.29
C ASP A 62 -0.93 0.10 10.79
N ASN A 63 -1.12 1.43 10.83
CA ASN A 63 -2.40 2.06 10.48
C ASN A 63 -2.51 2.47 9.00
N ALA A 64 -1.38 2.58 8.27
CA ALA A 64 -1.39 3.03 6.88
C ALA A 64 -0.67 2.05 5.93
N ILE A 65 0.60 1.73 6.19
CA ILE A 65 1.41 0.96 5.23
C ILE A 65 0.92 -0.48 5.09
N ILE A 66 0.64 -1.16 6.21
CA ILE A 66 0.13 -2.54 6.18
C ILE A 66 -1.23 -2.62 5.48
N PRO A 67 -2.26 -1.82 5.85
CA PRO A 67 -3.55 -1.85 5.16
C PRO A 67 -3.45 -1.57 3.66
N LEU A 68 -2.63 -0.61 3.25
CA LEU A 68 -2.41 -0.34 1.82
C LEU A 68 -1.76 -1.52 1.09
N LYS A 69 -0.77 -2.18 1.72
CA LYS A 69 -0.14 -3.38 1.15
C LYS A 69 -1.14 -4.54 1.05
N GLU A 70 -1.94 -4.78 2.07
CA GLU A 70 -2.98 -5.83 2.06
C GLU A 70 -3.96 -5.61 0.90
N ARG A 71 -4.50 -4.38 0.75
CA ARG A 71 -5.41 -4.03 -0.35
C ARG A 71 -4.82 -4.26 -1.75
N ILE A 72 -3.52 -4.02 -1.93
CA ILE A 72 -2.81 -4.25 -3.20
C ILE A 72 -2.62 -5.75 -3.44
N VAL A 73 -2.25 -6.51 -2.40
CA VAL A 73 -2.04 -7.95 -2.49
C VAL A 73 -3.35 -8.67 -2.82
N ASP A 74 -4.46 -8.27 -2.21
CA ASP A 74 -5.79 -8.86 -2.45
C ASP A 74 -6.23 -8.77 -3.92
N GLN A 75 -5.85 -7.70 -4.63
CA GLN A 75 -6.15 -7.56 -6.06
C GLN A 75 -5.13 -8.27 -6.95
N ALA A 76 -3.84 -8.17 -6.62
CA ALA A 76 -2.77 -8.62 -7.49
C ALA A 76 -2.52 -10.14 -7.42
N TYR A 77 -2.68 -10.75 -6.25
CA TYR A 77 -2.15 -12.07 -5.94
C TYR A 77 -3.16 -13.12 -5.51
N ASP A 78 -4.46 -12.83 -5.37
CA ASP A 78 -5.44 -13.86 -5.03
C ASP A 78 -5.56 -14.91 -6.17
N PRO A 79 -4.89 -16.08 -6.05
CA PRO A 79 -4.86 -17.08 -7.10
C PRO A 79 -6.19 -17.84 -7.14
N VAL A 80 -6.90 -17.88 -6.01
CA VAL A 80 -8.19 -18.53 -5.85
C VAL A 80 -9.25 -17.73 -6.59
N ARG A 81 -9.26 -16.39 -6.43
CA ARG A 81 -10.16 -15.52 -7.21
C ARG A 81 -9.91 -15.61 -8.71
N LYS A 82 -8.65 -15.59 -9.15
CA LYS A 82 -8.29 -15.79 -10.56
C LYS A 82 -8.71 -17.16 -11.09
N LEU A 83 -8.50 -18.22 -10.31
CA LEU A 83 -8.92 -19.58 -10.66
C LEU A 83 -10.44 -19.69 -10.75
N ILE A 84 -11.18 -19.09 -9.81
CA ILE A 84 -12.64 -19.04 -9.83
C ILE A 84 -13.14 -18.30 -11.06
N GLN A 85 -12.57 -17.14 -11.41
CA GLN A 85 -12.93 -16.41 -12.64
C GLN A 85 -12.69 -17.25 -13.91
N LEU A 86 -11.53 -17.93 -13.98
CA LEU A 86 -11.19 -18.83 -15.08
C LEU A 86 -12.17 -20.01 -15.21
N VAL A 87 -12.61 -20.59 -14.10
CA VAL A 87 -13.53 -21.75 -14.08
C VAL A 87 -14.99 -21.34 -14.27
N THR A 88 -15.39 -20.16 -13.78
CA THR A 88 -16.78 -19.67 -13.86
C THR A 88 -17.08 -18.84 -15.12
N GLY A 89 -16.07 -18.56 -15.96
CA GLY A 89 -16.26 -17.97 -17.29
C GLY A 89 -16.80 -16.53 -17.27
N ARG A 90 -16.53 -15.78 -16.19
CA ARG A 90 -17.01 -14.42 -15.97
C ARG A 90 -15.86 -13.45 -15.73
#